data_AF-A0A5B9DTD1-F1
#
_entry.id   AF-A0A5B9DTD1-F1
#
_cell.length_a   1.000
_cell.length_b   1.000
_cell.length_c   1.000
_cell.angle_alpha   90.00
_cell.angle_beta   90.00
_cell.angle_gamma   90.00
#
_symmetry.space_group_name_H-M   'P 1'
#
loop_
_entity.id
_entity.type
_entity.pdbx_description
1 polymer ?
#
loop_
_entity_poly.entity_id
_entity_poly.type
_entity_poly.pdbx_seq_one_letter_code
_entity_poly.pdbx_strand_id
1 'polypeptide(L)' 'MNTQYKGFDITLTSGDHWAARITRIATGKAFSQQQTTPLEAGADAALARARNLVDAFLALNGR' A
#
# COMPACT_ATOMS: atom_id res chain seq x y z
N MET A 1 -4.31 9.79 3.66
CA MET A 1 -5.30 8.80 4.15
C MET A 1 -4.56 7.61 4.73
N ASN A 2 -4.99 7.03 5.86
CA ASN A 2 -4.41 5.80 6.41
C ASN A 2 -5.50 4.74 6.52
N THR A 3 -5.21 3.50 6.15
CA THR A 3 -6.13 2.37 6.26
C THR A 3 -5.39 1.07 6.55
N GLN A 4 -6.01 0.20 7.34
CA GLN A 4 -5.48 -1.12 7.64
C GLN A 4 -6.03 -2.17 6.68
N TYR A 5 -5.17 -3.10 6.27
CA TYR A 5 -5.54 -4.20 5.38
C TYR A 5 -4.71 -5.46 5.70
N LYS A 6 -5.37 -6.53 6.15
CA LYS A 6 -4.77 -7.87 6.37
C LYS A 6 -3.47 -7.88 7.21
N GLY A 7 -3.40 -7.06 8.26
CA GLY A 7 -2.21 -6.96 9.11
C GLY A 7 -1.14 -5.98 8.62
N PHE A 8 -1.49 -5.13 7.64
CA PHE A 8 -0.65 -4.05 7.13
C PHE A 8 -1.34 -2.69 7.31
N ASP A 9 -0.57 -1.68 7.67
CA ASP A 9 -0.96 -0.28 7.56
C ASP A 9 -0.61 0.21 6.14
N ILE A 10 -1.56 0.84 5.47
CA ILE A 10 -1.40 1.49 4.17
C ILE A 10 -1.63 2.98 4.35
N THR A 11 -0.55 3.75 4.22
CA THR A 11 -0.59 5.22 4.26
C THR A 11 -0.49 5.77 2.85
N LEU A 12 -1.51 6.53 2.44
CA LEU A 12 -1.57 7.27 1.20
C LEU A 12 -1.23 8.75 1.43
N THR A 13 -0.25 9.24 0.69
CA THR A 13 0.14 10.65 0.60
C THR A 13 -0.07 11.17 -0.81
N SER A 14 -0.64 12.37 -0.94
CA SER A 14 -0.76 13.07 -2.21
C SER A 14 0.39 14.07 -2.38
N GLY A 15 0.99 14.11 -3.57
CA GLY A 15 1.92 15.13 -4.04
C GLY A 15 1.71 15.31 -5.54
N ASP A 16 2.77 15.20 -6.33
CA ASP A 16 2.67 15.11 -7.81
C ASP A 16 2.05 13.79 -8.28
N HIS A 17 1.97 12.80 -7.39
CA HIS A 17 1.33 11.51 -7.55
C HIS A 17 0.77 11.04 -6.20
N TRP A 18 -0.13 10.06 -6.24
CA TRP A 18 -0.49 9.31 -5.05
C TRP A 18 0.63 8.34 -4.71
N ALA A 19 1.16 8.44 -3.51
CA ALA A 19 2.14 7.54 -2.94
C ALA A 19 1.50 6.63 -1.89
N ALA A 20 1.70 5.33 -2.01
CA ALA A 20 1.26 4.34 -1.03
C ALA A 20 2.46 3.73 -0.31
N ARG A 21 2.53 3.93 1.01
CA ARG A 21 3.48 3.28 1.91
C ARG A 21 2.78 2.14 2.63
N ILE A 22 3.31 0.92 2.49
CA ILE A 22 2.75 -0.30 3.07
C ILE A 22 3.69 -0.76 4.18
N THR A 23 3.18 -0.89 5.41
CA THR A 23 3.93 -1.29 6.60
C THR A 23 3.30 -2.50 7.24
N ARG A 24 4.07 -3.57 7.49
CA ARG A 24 3.59 -4.74 8.22
C ARG A 24 3.47 -4.39 9.69
N ILE A 25 2.26 -4.48 10.26
CA ILE A 25 1.97 -4.05 11.64
C ILE A 25 2.79 -4.87 12.63
N ALA A 26 2.85 -6.19 12.45
CA ALA A 26 3.53 -7.10 13.37
C ALA A 26 5.04 -6.85 13.53
N THR A 27 5.70 -6.30 12.50
CA THR A 27 7.16 -6.11 12.50
C THR A 27 7.59 -4.66 12.37
N GLY A 28 6.66 -3.74 12.09
CA GLY A 28 6.95 -2.35 11.75
C GLY A 28 7.73 -2.18 10.43
N LYS A 29 8.00 -3.27 9.68
CA LYS A 29 8.80 -3.21 8.45
C LYS A 29 7.93 -2.75 7.29
N ALA A 30 8.38 -1.72 6.59
CA ALA A 30 7.77 -1.25 5.36
C ALA A 30 8.25 -2.05 4.16
N PHE A 31 7.42 -2.10 3.12
CA PHE A 31 7.85 -2.56 1.79
C PHE A 31 8.98 -1.63 1.31
N SER A 32 10.02 -2.21 0.71
CA SER A 32 11.19 -1.46 0.26
C SER A 32 10.88 -0.48 -0.87
N GLN A 33 9.90 -0.80 -1.71
CA GLN A 33 9.45 0.05 -2.80
C GLN A 33 8.12 0.72 -2.46
N GLN A 34 8.12 2.05 -2.50
CA GLN A 34 6.91 2.85 -2.41
C GLN A 34 6.17 2.82 -3.74
N GLN A 35 4.86 2.61 -3.69
CA GLN A 35 4.05 2.53 -4.90
C GLN A 35 3.49 3.90 -5.26
N THR A 36 3.55 4.24 -6.53
CA THR A 36 3.06 5.52 -7.03
C THR A 36 1.94 5.30 -8.03
N THR A 37 0.97 6.21 -8.03
CA THR A 37 -0.18 6.18 -8.92
C THR A 37 -0.45 7.62 -9.40
N PRO A 38 -0.69 7.86 -10.70
CA PRO A 38 -0.99 9.20 -11.19
C PRO A 38 -2.17 9.83 -10.44
N LEU A 39 -2.14 11.16 -10.25
CA LEU A 39 -3.21 11.87 -9.56
C LEU A 39 -4.58 11.67 -10.22
N GLU A 40 -4.62 11.62 -11.55
CA GLU A 40 -5.82 11.43 -12.36
C GLU A 40 -6.55 10.11 -12.07
N ALA A 41 -5.82 9.08 -11.65
CA ALA A 41 -6.42 7.79 -11.28
C ALA A 41 -7.07 7.83 -9.88
N GLY A 42 -6.74 8.85 -9.06
CA GLY A 42 -7.35 9.07 -7.76
C GLY A 42 -6.77 8.20 -6.62
N ALA A 43 -7.16 8.58 -5.40
CA ALA A 43 -6.73 7.91 -4.18
C ALA A 43 -7.18 6.44 -4.11
N ASP A 44 -8.39 6.15 -4.61
CA ASP A 44 -8.96 4.81 -4.59
C ASP A 44 -8.19 3.84 -5.49
N ALA A 45 -7.72 4.29 -6.65
CA ALA A 45 -6.86 3.47 -7.52
C ALA A 45 -5.50 3.20 -6.86
N ALA A 46 -4.92 4.19 -6.18
CA ALA A 46 -3.70 4.02 -5.41
C ALA A 46 -3.88 3.01 -4.26
N LEU A 47 -5.02 3.08 -3.57
CA LEU A 47 -5.38 2.13 -2.52
C LEU A 47 -5.57 0.71 -3.06
N ALA A 48 -6.28 0.56 -4.17
CA ALA A 48 -6.51 -0.74 -4.80
C ALA A 48 -5.19 -1.40 -5.21
N ARG A 49 -4.27 -0.64 -5.81
CA ARG A 49 -2.92 -1.12 -6.13
C ARG A 49 -2.14 -1.56 -4.90
N ALA A 50 -2.19 -0.78 -3.82
CA ALA A 50 -1.52 -1.14 -2.58
C ALA A 50 -2.08 -2.44 -1.97
N ARG A 51 -3.41 -2.62 -1.98
CA ARG A 51 -4.06 -3.86 -1.52
C ARG A 51 -3.67 -5.06 -2.38
N ASN A 52 -3.66 -4.92 -3.70
CA ASN A 52 -3.25 -5.99 -4.61
C ASN A 52 -1.81 -6.46 -4.34
N LEU A 53 -0.91 -5.55 -3.96
CA LEU A 53 0.46 -5.90 -3.59
C LEU A 53 0.56 -6.61 -2.26
N VAL A 54 -0.24 -6.21 -1.26
CA VAL A 54 -0.37 -6.98 0.00
C VAL A 54 -0.88 -8.40 -0.30
N ASP A 55 -1.88 -8.52 -1.16
CA ASP A 55 -2.44 -9.82 -1.53
C ASP A 55 -1.44 -10.70 -2.28
N ALA A 56 -0.69 -10.13 -3.22
CA ALA A 56 0.39 -10.83 -3.91
C ALA A 56 1.50 -11.25 -2.93
N PHE A 57 1.89 -10.38 -2.00
CA PHE A 57 2.88 -10.69 -0.98
C PHE A 57 2.44 -11.88 -0.11
N LEU A 58 1.19 -11.86 0.38
CA LEU A 58 0.64 -12.94 1.20
C LEU A 58 0.50 -14.25 0.43
N ALA A 59 0.10 -14.18 -0.85
CA ALA A 59 0.02 -15.35 -1.72
C ALA A 59 1.40 -16.01 -1.93
N LEU A 60 2.46 -15.22 -2.00
CA LEU A 60 3.83 -15.70 -2.21
C LEU A 60 4.54 -16.19 -0.94
N ASN A 61 4.20 -15.64 0.24
CA ASN A 61 4.97 -15.87 1.47
C ASN A 61 4.26 -16.73 2.52
N GLY A 62 3.02 -17.17 2.25
CA GLY A 62 2.20 -17.80 3.29
C GLY A 62 1.63 -16.75 4.25
N ARG A 63 0.43 -17.04 4.77
CA ARG A 63 -0.41 -16.11 5.51
C ARG A 63 0.14 -15.77 6.90
#